data_AF-A0A8J7L0J9-F1
#
_entry.id   AF-A0A8J7L0J9-F1
#
_cell.length_a   1.000
_cell.length_b   1.000
_cell.length_c   1.000
_cell.angle_alpha   90.00
_cell.angle_beta   90.00
_cell.angle_gamma   90.00
#
_symmetry.space_group_name_H-M   'P 1'
#
loop_
_entity.id
_entity.type
_entity.pdbx_description
1 polymer ?
#
loop_
_entity_poly.entity_id
_entity_poly.type
_entity_poly.pdbx_seq_one_letter_code
_entity_poly.pdbx_strand_id
1 'polypeptide(L)'
;MRDKLKLYVPIIILALLFYMMITTPHSRALGDILLEVIGLKAWTDGHDGMHLTVIYFGTLFLIILLRSNSSSAMKPNNKRKHKIIIFICTVITIYLVHSALIQNMMGNSVGLNSIAIAPSGNTYEYKIVEGEIEEFKFEFKLTNYSEEVKQFSIVGFNDNIAGIEMYNKQREIVQFEIHGKETRIYKIDLGNYIIEVKGIGKIKNYASRGIINSLLLLNDNGNETEIVKLRDMGIDK
;
A
#
# COMPACT_ATOMS: atom_id res chain seq x y z
N MET A 1 -5.45 31.36 28.48
CA MET A 1 -5.87 30.48 27.36
C MET A 1 -5.20 30.84 26.04
N ARG A 2 -5.23 32.12 25.64
CA ARG A 2 -4.64 32.63 24.38
C ARG A 2 -3.15 32.30 24.19
N ASP A 3 -2.35 32.37 25.25
CA ASP A 3 -0.90 32.09 25.14
C ASP A 3 -0.56 30.60 25.05
N LYS A 4 -1.40 29.73 25.63
CA LYS A 4 -1.28 28.28 25.45
C LYS A 4 -1.64 27.87 24.03
N LEU A 5 -2.71 28.42 23.46
CA LEU A 5 -3.09 28.18 22.06
C LEU A 5 -2.00 28.61 21.08
N LYS A 6 -1.40 29.79 21.29
CA LYS A 6 -0.25 30.27 20.48
C LYS A 6 0.97 29.35 20.54
N LEU A 7 1.13 28.57 21.60
CA LEU A 7 2.24 27.63 21.77
C LEU A 7 1.98 26.28 21.09
N TYR A 8 0.77 25.71 21.28
CA TYR A 8 0.48 24.33 20.85
C TYR A 8 -0.03 24.23 19.42
N VAL A 9 -0.82 25.20 18.95
CA VAL A 9 -1.40 25.17 17.60
C VAL A 9 -0.33 25.04 16.50
N PRO A 10 0.78 25.81 16.51
CA PRO A 10 1.82 25.65 15.49
C PRO A 10 2.47 24.26 15.52
N ILE A 11 2.60 23.63 16.69
CA ILE A 11 3.19 22.30 16.83
C ILE A 11 2.28 21.23 16.23
N ILE A 12 0.97 21.34 16.47
CA ILE A 12 -0.02 20.44 15.89
C ILE A 12 -0.04 20.58 14.36
N ILE A 13 -0.01 21.82 13.85
CA ILE A 13 0.04 22.05 12.40
C ILE A 13 1.33 21.49 11.80
N LEU A 14 2.49 21.68 12.46
CA LEU A 14 3.75 21.08 12.02
C LEU A 14 3.67 19.55 11.98
N ALA A 15 3.08 18.92 13.01
CA ALA A 15 2.91 17.47 13.05
C ALA A 15 2.02 16.97 11.90
N LEU A 16 0.93 17.70 11.60
CA LEU A 16 0.05 17.38 10.48
C LEU A 16 0.75 17.54 9.14
N LEU A 17 1.45 18.66 8.90
CA LEU A 17 2.23 18.87 7.67
C LEU A 17 3.36 17.85 7.50
N PHE A 18 4.00 17.45 8.60
CA PHE A 18 4.99 16.38 8.58
C PHE A 18 4.37 15.05 8.15
N TYR A 19 3.21 14.72 8.72
CA TYR A 19 2.48 13.51 8.35
C TYR A 19 2.02 13.51 6.89
N MET A 20 1.62 14.67 6.35
CA MET A 20 1.24 14.82 4.94
C MET A 20 2.36 14.42 3.96
N MET A 21 3.62 14.44 4.38
CA MET A 21 4.77 14.11 3.53
C MET A 21 5.19 12.63 3.60
N ILE A 22 4.62 11.81 4.50
CA ILE A 22 5.13 10.48 4.79
C ILE A 22 4.20 9.40 4.24
N THR A 23 4.76 8.56 3.36
CA THR A 23 4.14 7.29 2.97
C THR A 23 4.26 6.29 4.11
N THR A 24 3.15 5.61 4.42
CA THR A 24 3.09 4.59 5.48
C THR A 24 2.99 3.19 4.86
N PRO A 25 3.19 2.11 5.63
CA PRO A 25 2.90 0.76 5.14
C PRO A 25 1.44 0.55 4.70
N HIS A 26 0.52 1.41 5.17
CA HIS A 26 -0.92 1.27 4.98
C HIS A 26 -1.52 2.24 3.95
N SER A 27 -0.79 3.29 3.55
CA SER A 27 -1.28 4.30 2.61
C SER A 27 -0.13 5.11 1.99
N ARG A 28 -0.40 5.67 0.79
CA ARG A 28 0.31 6.81 0.21
C ARG A 28 0.33 7.97 1.20
N ALA A 29 1.27 8.89 0.99
CA ALA A 29 1.33 10.08 1.83
C ALA A 29 0.01 10.84 1.75
N LEU A 30 -0.54 11.28 2.87
CA LEU A 30 -1.86 11.92 2.91
C LEU A 30 -1.90 13.19 2.04
N GLY A 31 -0.75 13.86 1.90
CA GLY A 31 -0.60 15.00 1.01
C GLY A 31 -0.74 14.64 -0.47
N ASP A 32 -0.43 13.40 -0.89
CA ASP A 32 -0.63 12.94 -2.27
C ASP A 32 -2.11 12.96 -2.61
N ILE A 33 -2.92 12.33 -1.75
CA ILE A 33 -4.37 12.26 -1.86
C ILE A 33 -4.96 13.66 -1.92
N LEU A 34 -4.52 14.55 -1.01
CA LEU A 34 -5.04 15.91 -0.96
C LEU A 34 -4.72 16.70 -2.24
N LEU A 35 -3.51 16.57 -2.78
CA LEU A 35 -3.11 17.24 -4.02
C LEU A 35 -3.88 16.70 -5.22
N GLU A 36 -4.04 15.39 -5.32
CA GLU A 36 -4.77 14.73 -6.42
C GLU A 36 -6.26 15.12 -6.41
N VAL A 37 -6.88 15.20 -5.23
CA VAL A 37 -8.29 15.66 -5.07
C VAL A 37 -8.50 17.08 -5.59
N ILE A 38 -7.51 17.97 -5.43
CA ILE A 38 -7.57 19.35 -5.94
C ILE A 38 -7.03 19.48 -7.38
N GLY A 39 -6.73 18.36 -8.04
CA GLY A 39 -6.27 18.32 -9.43
C GLY A 39 -4.78 18.66 -9.62
N LEU A 40 -3.99 18.67 -8.55
CA LEU A 40 -2.53 18.82 -8.61
C LEU A 40 -1.84 17.46 -8.68
N LYS A 41 -0.67 17.44 -9.33
CA LYS A 41 0.17 16.24 -9.34
C LYS A 41 0.90 16.09 -8.01
N ALA A 42 0.77 14.92 -7.38
CA ALA A 42 1.53 14.54 -6.18
C ALA A 42 2.95 14.07 -6.50
N TRP A 43 3.19 13.63 -7.74
CA TRP A 43 4.46 13.09 -8.23
C TRP A 43 4.75 13.62 -9.63
N THR A 44 6.03 13.62 -10.03
CA THR A 44 6.41 14.08 -11.38
C THR A 44 6.02 13.11 -12.48
N ASP A 45 5.97 11.80 -12.21
CA ASP A 45 5.72 10.77 -13.20
C ASP A 45 4.86 9.60 -12.65
N GLY A 46 3.53 9.76 -12.66
CA GLY A 46 2.62 8.74 -12.14
C GLY A 46 2.79 8.55 -10.62
N HIS A 47 3.17 7.35 -10.18
CA HIS A 47 3.57 7.07 -8.79
C HIS A 47 5.08 6.84 -8.64
N ASP A 48 5.83 7.19 -9.68
CA ASP A 48 7.29 7.12 -9.74
C ASP A 48 7.87 8.54 -9.93
N GLY A 49 9.14 8.73 -9.56
CA GLY A 49 9.84 10.02 -9.68
C GLY A 49 9.83 10.90 -8.43
N MET A 50 9.86 12.22 -8.59
CA MET A 50 10.01 13.15 -7.45
C MET A 50 8.67 13.37 -6.75
N HIS A 51 8.66 13.14 -5.44
CA HIS A 51 7.50 13.29 -4.57
C HIS A 51 7.19 14.78 -4.31
N LEU A 52 6.39 15.39 -5.18
CA LEU A 52 6.07 16.83 -5.15
C LEU A 52 5.38 17.24 -3.85
N THR A 53 4.65 16.34 -3.22
CA THR A 53 4.08 16.48 -1.88
C THR A 53 5.12 16.94 -0.85
N VAL A 54 6.33 16.38 -0.88
CA VAL A 54 7.42 16.81 0.03
C VAL A 54 7.81 18.26 -0.22
N ILE A 55 7.77 18.73 -1.46
CA ILE A 55 8.11 20.12 -1.80
C ILE A 55 7.01 21.06 -1.27
N TYR A 56 5.75 20.79 -1.59
CA TYR A 56 4.63 21.66 -1.21
C TYR A 56 4.47 21.74 0.31
N PHE A 57 4.34 20.59 0.97
CA PHE A 57 4.13 20.53 2.41
C PHE A 57 5.42 20.80 3.20
N GLY A 58 6.59 20.48 2.64
CA GLY A 58 7.88 20.80 3.25
C GLY A 58 8.15 22.31 3.29
N THR A 59 7.77 23.03 2.23
CA THR A 59 7.87 24.50 2.21
C THR A 59 6.98 25.12 3.29
N LEU A 60 5.72 24.68 3.38
CA LEU A 60 4.79 25.12 4.43
C LEU A 60 5.31 24.76 5.83
N PHE A 61 5.86 23.56 6.00
CA PHE A 61 6.45 23.10 7.24
C PHE A 61 7.59 24.03 7.70
N LEU A 62 8.50 24.39 6.79
CA LEU A 62 9.61 25.30 7.09
C LEU A 62 9.12 26.70 7.48
N ILE A 63 8.13 27.26 6.77
CA ILE A 63 7.54 28.57 7.07
C ILE A 63 6.98 28.59 8.50
N ILE A 64 6.21 27.56 8.87
CA ILE A 64 5.60 27.47 10.20
C ILE A 64 6.65 27.20 11.28
N LEU A 65 7.66 26.40 10.99
CA LEU A 65 8.76 26.09 11.91
C LEU A 65 9.54 27.36 12.27
N LEU A 66 9.91 28.17 11.27
CA LEU A 66 10.62 29.44 11.46
C LEU A 66 9.77 30.43 12.27
N ARG A 67 8.47 30.53 11.98
CA ARG A 67 7.56 31.43 12.72
C ARG A 67 7.29 30.97 14.16
N SER A 68 7.24 29.66 14.39
CA SER A 68 7.03 29.03 15.72
C SER A 68 8.18 29.29 16.70
N ASN A 69 9.41 29.41 16.19
CA ASN A 69 10.60 29.68 16.99
C ASN A 69 10.68 31.13 17.51
N SER A 70 9.87 32.05 16.98
CA SER A 70 9.82 33.45 17.41
C SER A 70 9.01 33.68 18.71
N SER A 71 8.24 32.69 19.20
CA SER A 71 7.37 32.86 20.38
C SER A 71 8.08 32.77 21.75
N SER A 72 8.01 33.86 22.52
CA SER A 72 8.88 34.21 23.66
C SER A 72 8.41 33.79 25.07
N ALA A 73 7.35 32.99 25.26
CA ALA A 73 6.62 32.92 26.55
C ALA A 73 7.15 32.05 27.74
N MET A 74 8.39 31.55 27.80
CA MET A 74 8.97 30.78 28.95
C MET A 74 10.54 30.76 28.93
N LYS A 75 11.21 29.96 29.79
CA LYS A 75 12.69 29.73 29.75
C LYS A 75 13.16 28.84 28.57
N PRO A 76 14.35 29.04 27.97
CA PRO A 76 14.68 28.52 26.62
C PRO A 76 14.86 26.98 26.51
N ASN A 77 15.52 26.34 27.47
CA ASN A 77 16.02 24.97 27.28
C ASN A 77 14.94 23.87 27.50
N ASN A 78 14.16 23.97 28.58
CA ASN A 78 13.07 23.01 28.86
C ASN A 78 11.90 23.11 27.88
N LYS A 79 11.69 24.30 27.28
CA LYS A 79 10.70 24.49 26.21
C LYS A 79 10.97 23.62 24.99
N ARG A 80 12.22 23.59 24.53
CA ARG A 80 12.56 22.94 23.26
C ARG A 80 12.30 21.44 23.34
N LYS A 81 12.71 20.81 24.44
CA LYS A 81 12.43 19.40 24.73
C LYS A 81 10.93 19.14 24.79
N HIS A 82 10.17 19.96 25.53
CA HIS A 82 8.71 19.79 25.63
C HIS A 82 8.00 19.92 24.28
N LYS A 83 8.37 20.91 23.44
CA LYS A 83 7.82 21.08 22.09
C LYS A 83 8.10 19.86 21.20
N ILE A 84 9.34 19.34 21.23
CA ILE A 84 9.73 18.14 20.47
C ILE A 84 8.92 16.92 20.93
N ILE A 85 8.77 16.72 22.25
CA ILE A 85 7.97 15.62 22.80
C ILE A 85 6.53 15.71 22.32
N ILE A 86 5.91 16.90 22.39
CA ILE A 86 4.53 17.08 21.91
C ILE A 86 4.43 16.80 20.41
N PHE A 87 5.38 17.30 19.61
CA PHE A 87 5.41 17.02 18.18
C PHE A 87 5.46 15.51 17.91
N ILE A 88 6.38 14.78 18.55
CA ILE A 88 6.52 13.33 18.40
C ILE A 88 5.22 12.61 18.84
N CYS A 89 4.68 12.95 20.01
CA CYS A 89 3.44 12.34 20.51
C CYS A 89 2.26 12.60 19.55
N THR A 90 2.18 13.80 18.99
CA THR A 90 1.13 14.16 18.02
C THR A 90 1.29 13.37 16.73
N VAL A 91 2.50 13.27 16.18
CA VAL A 91 2.79 12.47 14.97
C VAL A 91 2.44 10.99 15.21
N ILE A 92 2.83 10.41 16.34
CA ILE A 92 2.48 9.03 16.71
C ILE A 92 0.96 8.86 16.81
N THR A 93 0.27 9.80 17.45
CA THR A 93 -1.20 9.76 17.59
C THR A 93 -1.88 9.80 16.23
N ILE A 94 -1.46 10.71 15.34
CA ILE A 94 -1.98 10.80 13.97
C ILE A 94 -1.75 9.48 13.23
N TYR A 95 -0.54 8.91 13.32
CA TYR A 95 -0.20 7.63 12.71
C TYR A 95 -1.11 6.49 13.18
N LEU A 96 -1.32 6.37 14.49
CA LEU A 96 -2.16 5.31 15.07
C LEU A 96 -3.62 5.46 14.66
N VAL A 97 -4.17 6.68 14.74
CA VAL A 97 -5.56 6.95 14.34
C VAL A 97 -5.75 6.66 12.85
N HIS A 98 -4.85 7.12 11.99
CA HIS A 98 -4.94 6.87 10.56
C HIS A 98 -4.84 5.38 10.22
N SER A 99 -3.89 4.66 10.83
CA SER A 99 -3.72 3.22 10.62
C SER A 99 -4.98 2.45 11.05
N ALA A 100 -5.57 2.79 12.19
CA ALA A 100 -6.81 2.18 12.65
C ALA A 100 -7.99 2.47 11.69
N LEU A 101 -8.09 3.69 11.17
CA LEU A 101 -9.11 4.06 10.19
C LEU A 101 -8.97 3.24 8.90
N ILE A 102 -7.76 3.12 8.34
CA ILE A 102 -7.53 2.32 7.13
C ILE A 102 -7.89 0.86 7.35
N GLN A 103 -7.42 0.27 8.45
CA GLN A 103 -7.73 -1.13 8.78
C GLN A 103 -9.24 -1.36 8.94
N ASN A 104 -9.95 -0.42 9.55
CA ASN A 104 -11.40 -0.50 9.69
C ASN A 104 -12.12 -0.34 8.34
N MET A 105 -11.69 0.61 7.49
CA MET A 105 -12.26 0.78 6.16
C MET A 105 -12.07 -0.46 5.29
N MET A 106 -10.88 -1.06 5.32
CA MET A 106 -10.57 -2.32 4.64
C MET A 106 -11.32 -3.51 5.24
N GLY A 107 -11.46 -3.58 6.56
CA GLY A 107 -12.19 -4.66 7.19
C GLY A 107 -13.69 -4.66 6.87
N ASN A 108 -14.25 -3.49 6.56
CA ASN A 108 -15.66 -3.31 6.22
C ASN A 108 -15.93 -3.27 4.71
N SER A 109 -14.91 -3.42 3.86
CA SER A 109 -15.12 -3.44 2.41
C SER A 109 -15.72 -4.77 1.96
N VAL A 110 -16.45 -4.74 0.84
CA VAL A 110 -17.25 -5.88 0.37
C VAL A 110 -16.38 -6.87 -0.39
N GLY A 111 -16.60 -8.17 -0.15
CA GLY A 111 -16.00 -9.25 -0.95
C GLY A 111 -14.49 -9.35 -0.76
N LEU A 112 -13.76 -9.44 -1.88
CA LEU A 112 -12.30 -9.55 -1.87
C LEU A 112 -11.57 -8.22 -1.65
N ASN A 113 -12.29 -7.09 -1.71
CA ASN A 113 -11.71 -5.76 -1.44
C ASN A 113 -11.22 -5.60 0.01
N SER A 114 -11.53 -6.55 0.90
CA SER A 114 -11.01 -6.56 2.27
C SER A 114 -9.64 -7.23 2.38
N ILE A 115 -9.14 -7.79 1.28
CA ILE A 115 -7.82 -8.40 1.16
C ILE A 115 -6.86 -7.36 0.61
N ALA A 116 -5.63 -7.37 1.09
CA ALA A 116 -4.58 -6.53 0.52
C ALA A 116 -3.24 -7.24 0.44
N ILE A 117 -2.46 -6.87 -0.57
CA ILE A 117 -1.08 -7.32 -0.74
C ILE A 117 -0.17 -6.59 0.25
N ALA A 118 0.69 -7.34 0.94
CA ALA A 118 1.67 -6.77 1.85
C ALA A 118 2.68 -5.87 1.10
N PRO A 119 3.25 -4.82 1.72
CA PRO A 119 4.19 -3.93 1.04
C PRO A 119 5.50 -4.59 0.57
N SER A 120 5.86 -5.74 1.15
CA SER A 120 7.11 -6.46 0.90
C SER A 120 6.91 -7.97 0.90
N GLY A 121 7.85 -8.68 0.26
CA GLY A 121 7.83 -10.14 0.17
C GLY A 121 6.90 -10.69 -0.92
N ASN A 122 6.60 -9.89 -1.96
CA ASN A 122 5.87 -10.38 -3.12
C ASN A 122 6.78 -10.34 -4.34
N THR A 123 7.18 -11.51 -4.81
CA THR A 123 8.15 -11.65 -5.89
C THR A 123 7.71 -12.74 -6.85
N TYR A 124 8.09 -12.56 -8.10
CA TYR A 124 7.91 -13.56 -9.12
C TYR A 124 9.22 -13.84 -9.84
N GLU A 125 9.36 -15.07 -10.31
CA GLU A 125 10.39 -15.51 -11.23
C GLU A 125 9.77 -16.59 -12.12
N TYR A 126 9.88 -16.41 -13.43
CA TYR A 126 9.44 -17.43 -14.37
C TYR A 126 10.32 -17.48 -15.62
N LYS A 127 10.31 -18.65 -16.23
CA LYS A 127 11.05 -18.94 -17.46
C LYS A 127 10.17 -19.79 -18.38
N ILE A 128 10.03 -19.31 -19.61
CA ILE A 128 9.32 -19.97 -20.69
C ILE A 128 10.37 -20.37 -21.73
N VAL A 129 10.35 -21.64 -22.12
CA VAL A 129 11.20 -22.24 -23.16
C VAL A 129 10.33 -23.02 -24.12
N GLU A 130 10.48 -22.74 -25.41
CA GLU A 130 9.65 -23.29 -26.49
C GLU A 130 8.13 -23.12 -26.29
N GLY A 131 7.73 -22.08 -25.54
CA GLY A 131 6.33 -21.81 -25.21
C GLY A 131 5.79 -22.56 -23.99
N GLU A 132 6.61 -23.39 -23.35
CA GLU A 132 6.27 -24.09 -22.10
C GLU A 132 6.95 -23.42 -20.89
N ILE A 133 6.29 -23.42 -19.74
CA ILE A 133 6.85 -22.88 -18.49
C ILE A 133 7.80 -23.91 -17.90
N GLU A 134 9.10 -23.62 -17.93
CA GLU A 134 10.15 -24.48 -17.37
C GLU A 134 10.40 -24.15 -15.88
N GLU A 135 10.34 -22.87 -15.53
CA GLU A 135 10.50 -22.40 -14.15
C GLU A 135 9.37 -21.46 -13.78
N PHE A 136 8.80 -21.66 -12.59
CA PHE A 136 7.79 -20.77 -12.02
C PHE A 136 7.94 -20.75 -10.50
N LYS A 137 8.17 -19.56 -9.96
CA LYS A 137 8.18 -19.29 -8.53
C LYS A 137 7.43 -17.99 -8.30
N PHE A 138 6.39 -18.07 -7.49
CA PHE A 138 5.53 -16.95 -7.20
C PHE A 138 5.27 -16.95 -5.70
N GLU A 139 5.79 -15.96 -5.00
CA GLU A 139 5.58 -15.76 -3.57
C GLU A 139 4.85 -14.45 -3.38
N PHE A 140 3.74 -14.47 -2.65
CA PHE A 140 3.03 -13.26 -2.25
C PHE A 140 2.41 -13.42 -0.88
N LYS A 141 2.18 -12.29 -0.23
CA LYS A 141 1.67 -12.19 1.12
C LYS A 141 0.40 -11.35 1.11
N LEU A 142 -0.71 -11.97 1.53
CA LEU A 142 -2.01 -11.32 1.64
C LEU A 142 -2.37 -11.13 3.11
N THR A 143 -3.08 -10.05 3.40
CA THR A 143 -3.77 -9.84 4.67
C THR A 143 -5.25 -9.67 4.43
N ASN A 144 -6.08 -10.45 5.13
CA ASN A 144 -7.51 -10.25 5.16
C ASN A 144 -7.88 -9.36 6.36
N TYR A 145 -8.39 -8.17 6.10
CA TYR A 145 -8.78 -7.22 7.14
C TYR A 145 -10.19 -7.45 7.66
N SER A 146 -11.01 -8.29 7.00
CA SER A 146 -12.36 -8.62 7.46
C SER A 146 -12.33 -9.69 8.56
N GLU A 147 -13.48 -9.90 9.22
CA GLU A 147 -13.68 -11.03 10.16
C GLU A 147 -14.04 -12.34 9.42
N GLU A 148 -14.44 -12.25 8.16
CA GLU A 148 -14.94 -13.39 7.40
C GLU A 148 -13.81 -14.14 6.70
N VAL A 149 -13.98 -15.45 6.54
CA VAL A 149 -13.13 -16.25 5.66
C VAL A 149 -13.38 -15.84 4.21
N LYS A 150 -12.33 -15.69 3.43
CA LYS A 150 -12.42 -15.37 1.99
C LYS A 150 -11.83 -16.49 1.16
N GLN A 151 -12.56 -16.89 0.13
CA GLN A 151 -12.14 -17.83 -0.89
C GLN A 151 -11.92 -17.10 -2.21
N PHE A 152 -10.86 -17.47 -2.93
CA PHE A 152 -10.51 -16.83 -4.18
C PHE A 152 -9.62 -17.70 -5.06
N SER A 153 -9.65 -17.46 -6.36
CA SER A 153 -8.64 -17.94 -7.31
C SER A 153 -7.76 -16.78 -7.78
N ILE A 154 -6.59 -17.06 -8.33
CA ILE A 154 -5.72 -16.03 -8.93
C ILE A 154 -5.74 -16.23 -10.44
N VAL A 155 -5.94 -15.13 -11.18
CA VAL A 155 -5.97 -15.11 -12.64
C VAL A 155 -4.88 -14.27 -13.27
N GLY A 156 -4.10 -13.53 -12.47
CA GLY A 156 -2.97 -12.79 -13.00
C GLY A 156 -2.36 -11.79 -12.03
N PHE A 157 -1.34 -11.09 -12.53
CA PHE A 157 -0.70 -9.96 -11.87
C PHE A 157 -0.20 -8.98 -12.92
N ASN A 158 -0.17 -7.70 -12.56
CA ASN A 158 0.14 -6.63 -13.50
C ASN A 158 1.66 -6.48 -13.69
N ASP A 159 2.20 -7.05 -14.77
CA ASP A 159 3.59 -6.82 -15.25
C ASP A 159 3.83 -7.31 -16.71
N ASN A 160 2.85 -7.15 -17.61
CA ASN A 160 2.86 -7.63 -19.01
C ASN A 160 2.65 -9.14 -19.24
N ILE A 161 2.24 -9.90 -18.23
CA ILE A 161 1.78 -11.28 -18.41
C ILE A 161 0.27 -11.24 -18.58
N ALA A 162 -0.21 -11.60 -19.78
CA ALA A 162 -1.61 -11.93 -19.95
C ALA A 162 -1.94 -13.16 -19.09
N GLY A 163 -3.09 -13.17 -18.44
CA GLY A 163 -3.39 -13.84 -17.16
C GLY A 163 -2.73 -15.20 -16.87
N ILE A 164 -2.37 -15.40 -15.60
CA ILE A 164 -1.89 -16.69 -15.09
C ILE A 164 -3.04 -17.42 -14.43
N GLU A 165 -3.34 -18.61 -14.91
CA GLU A 165 -4.28 -19.51 -14.26
C GLU A 165 -3.55 -20.66 -13.60
N MET A 166 -4.08 -21.06 -12.45
CA MET A 166 -3.46 -22.09 -11.64
C MET A 166 -4.45 -23.20 -11.38
N TYR A 167 -3.96 -24.41 -11.60
CA TYR A 167 -4.73 -25.62 -11.45
C TYR A 167 -4.04 -26.57 -10.46
N ASN A 168 -4.84 -27.35 -9.74
CA ASN A 168 -4.33 -28.47 -8.97
C ASN A 168 -3.85 -29.60 -9.91
N LYS A 169 -3.28 -30.67 -9.36
CA LYS A 169 -2.79 -31.80 -10.16
C LYS A 169 -3.92 -32.56 -10.90
N GLN A 170 -5.18 -32.34 -10.52
CA GLN A 170 -6.39 -32.88 -11.15
C GLN A 170 -6.94 -31.95 -12.26
N ARG A 171 -6.26 -30.84 -12.57
CA ARG A 171 -6.69 -29.81 -13.54
C ARG A 171 -7.96 -29.05 -13.14
N GLU A 172 -8.21 -28.90 -11.85
CA GLU A 172 -9.26 -28.02 -11.33
C GLU A 172 -8.65 -26.69 -10.89
N ILE A 173 -9.38 -25.59 -11.06
CA ILE A 173 -8.92 -24.25 -10.66
C ILE A 173 -8.63 -24.26 -9.15
N VAL A 174 -7.46 -23.73 -8.77
CA VAL A 174 -7.06 -23.66 -7.36
C VAL A 174 -7.89 -22.60 -6.65
N GLN A 175 -8.63 -23.02 -5.63
CA GLN A 175 -9.26 -22.12 -4.66
C GLN A 175 -8.34 -21.98 -3.44
N PHE A 176 -7.93 -20.74 -3.19
CA PHE A 176 -7.22 -20.34 -1.98
C PHE A 176 -8.21 -19.88 -0.92
N GLU A 177 -7.80 -20.05 0.33
CA GLU A 177 -8.55 -19.56 1.49
C GLU A 177 -7.64 -18.73 2.40
N ILE A 178 -8.20 -17.65 2.92
CA ILE A 178 -7.59 -16.82 3.98
C ILE A 178 -8.63 -16.52 5.07
N HIS A 179 -8.30 -16.82 6.32
CA HIS A 179 -9.20 -16.57 7.45
C HIS A 179 -9.29 -15.07 7.79
N GLY A 180 -10.35 -14.72 8.52
CA GLY A 180 -10.51 -13.35 9.04
C GLY A 180 -9.31 -12.92 9.88
N LYS A 181 -8.86 -11.68 9.69
CA LYS A 181 -7.68 -11.09 10.35
C LYS A 181 -6.37 -11.84 10.15
N GLU A 182 -6.31 -12.76 9.19
CA GLU A 182 -5.10 -13.52 8.91
C GLU A 182 -4.18 -12.77 7.95
N THR A 183 -2.88 -12.91 8.17
CA THR A 183 -1.85 -12.62 7.17
C THR A 183 -1.18 -13.92 6.75
N ARG A 184 -1.29 -14.28 5.47
CA ARG A 184 -0.80 -15.55 4.93
C ARG A 184 0.17 -15.33 3.77
N ILE A 185 1.22 -16.15 3.75
CA ILE A 185 2.19 -16.21 2.64
C ILE A 185 1.83 -17.42 1.79
N TYR A 186 1.67 -17.19 0.50
CA TYR A 186 1.42 -18.22 -0.50
C TYR A 186 2.67 -18.38 -1.35
N LYS A 187 3.07 -19.65 -1.52
CA LYS A 187 4.21 -20.04 -2.35
C LYS A 187 3.68 -20.97 -3.43
N ILE A 188 3.84 -20.54 -4.67
CA ILE A 188 3.39 -21.27 -5.85
C ILE A 188 4.61 -21.58 -6.69
N ASP A 189 4.69 -22.85 -7.08
CA ASP A 189 5.70 -23.40 -7.96
C ASP A 189 5.11 -24.56 -8.78
N LEU A 190 5.86 -25.00 -9.79
CA LEU A 190 5.47 -26.12 -10.66
C LEU A 190 5.42 -27.48 -9.93
N GLY A 191 6.08 -27.59 -8.78
CA GLY A 191 6.00 -28.79 -7.94
C GLY A 191 4.60 -28.98 -7.38
N ASN A 192 4.00 -27.90 -6.89
CA ASN A 192 2.72 -27.91 -6.20
C ASN A 192 1.51 -27.72 -7.13
N TYR A 193 1.68 -27.01 -8.26
CA TYR A 193 0.57 -26.59 -9.13
C TYR A 193 0.85 -26.89 -10.60
N ILE A 194 -0.20 -26.82 -11.42
CA ILE A 194 -0.12 -26.71 -12.87
C ILE A 194 -0.39 -25.23 -13.19
N ILE A 195 0.50 -24.60 -13.94
CA ILE A 195 0.44 -23.18 -14.25
C ILE A 195 0.22 -23.03 -15.75
N GLU A 196 -0.82 -22.32 -16.14
CA GLU A 196 -1.08 -21.96 -17.53
C GLU A 196 -1.05 -20.45 -17.66
N VAL A 197 -0.40 -19.95 -18.72
CA VAL A 197 -0.30 -18.51 -18.96
C VAL A 197 -1.03 -18.18 -20.25
N LYS A 198 -2.05 -17.34 -20.14
CA LYS A 198 -2.91 -16.90 -21.24
C LYS A 198 -2.27 -15.73 -21.98
N GLY A 199 -2.64 -15.53 -23.25
CA GLY A 199 -2.20 -14.37 -24.04
C GLY A 199 -0.70 -14.26 -24.37
N ILE A 200 0.14 -15.24 -23.99
CA ILE A 200 1.51 -15.42 -24.52
C ILE A 200 1.43 -16.12 -25.89
N GLY A 201 0.58 -15.60 -26.77
CA GLY A 201 0.55 -16.05 -28.16
C GLY A 201 1.82 -15.57 -28.86
N LYS A 202 2.85 -16.45 -28.95
CA LYS A 202 4.09 -16.38 -29.78
C LYS A 202 5.44 -16.18 -29.06
N ILE A 203 5.50 -16.07 -27.74
CA ILE A 203 6.82 -15.92 -27.08
C ILE A 203 7.45 -17.30 -26.87
N LYS A 204 8.47 -17.61 -27.68
CA LYS A 204 9.16 -18.90 -27.59
C LYS A 204 10.07 -19.00 -26.37
N ASN A 205 10.85 -17.96 -26.10
CA ASN A 205 11.79 -17.94 -24.99
C ASN A 205 11.68 -16.61 -24.24
N TYR A 206 11.41 -16.67 -22.95
CA TYR A 206 11.29 -15.49 -22.10
C TYR A 206 11.61 -15.83 -20.65
N ALA A 207 12.33 -14.95 -19.97
CA ALA A 207 12.55 -15.06 -18.55
C ALA A 207 12.31 -13.68 -17.93
N SER A 208 11.62 -13.66 -16.80
CA SER A 208 11.42 -12.43 -16.06
C SER A 208 11.34 -12.70 -14.57
N ARG A 209 11.76 -11.70 -13.82
CA ARG A 209 11.72 -11.67 -12.37
C ARG A 209 11.37 -10.26 -11.93
N GLY A 210 10.62 -10.14 -10.84
CA GLY A 210 10.16 -8.84 -10.39
C GLY A 210 9.40 -8.89 -9.08
N ILE A 211 8.73 -7.79 -8.80
CA ILE A 211 7.93 -7.59 -7.58
C ILE A 211 6.47 -7.51 -8.00
N ILE A 212 5.63 -8.28 -7.33
CA ILE A 212 4.19 -8.26 -7.57
C ILE A 212 3.63 -6.97 -6.98
N ASN A 213 3.05 -6.12 -7.85
CA ASN A 213 2.47 -4.84 -7.47
C ASN A 213 0.94 -4.90 -7.33
N SER A 214 0.27 -5.73 -8.13
CA SER A 214 -1.15 -6.06 -7.97
C SER A 214 -1.43 -7.52 -8.33
N LEU A 215 -2.54 -8.05 -7.82
CA LEU A 215 -3.06 -9.38 -8.13
C LEU A 215 -4.49 -9.26 -8.61
N LEU A 216 -4.85 -10.04 -9.62
CA LEU A 216 -6.22 -10.19 -10.06
C LEU A 216 -6.77 -11.47 -9.41
N LEU A 217 -7.77 -11.28 -8.54
CA LEU A 217 -8.44 -12.36 -7.83
C LEU A 217 -9.83 -12.60 -8.43
N LEU A 218 -10.26 -13.86 -8.49
CA LEU A 218 -11.63 -14.25 -8.78
C LEU A 218 -12.31 -14.70 -7.51
N ASN A 219 -13.55 -14.25 -7.28
CA ASN A 219 -14.41 -14.81 -6.25
C ASN A 219 -15.13 -16.09 -6.73
N ASP A 220 -15.92 -16.71 -5.85
CA ASP A 220 -16.67 -17.94 -6.15
C ASP A 220 -17.67 -17.81 -7.31
N ASN A 221 -18.12 -16.59 -7.62
CA ASN A 221 -19.02 -16.31 -8.75
C ASN A 221 -18.27 -16.05 -10.07
N GLY A 222 -16.93 -16.11 -10.05
CA GLY A 222 -16.10 -15.77 -11.20
C GLY A 222 -16.00 -14.26 -11.47
N ASN A 223 -16.35 -13.41 -10.51
CA ASN A 223 -16.15 -11.96 -10.66
C ASN A 223 -14.70 -11.61 -10.32
N GLU A 224 -14.05 -10.89 -11.23
CA GLU A 224 -12.69 -10.38 -11.05
C GLU A 224 -12.65 -9.21 -10.08
N THR A 225 -11.60 -9.16 -9.28
CA THR A 225 -11.28 -8.05 -8.38
C THR A 225 -9.78 -7.83 -8.39
N GLU A 226 -9.34 -6.65 -8.81
CA GLU A 226 -7.93 -6.27 -8.70
C GLU A 226 -7.62 -5.87 -7.26
N ILE A 227 -6.71 -6.61 -6.64
CA ILE A 227 -6.18 -6.31 -5.32
C ILE A 227 -4.79 -5.69 -5.48
N VAL A 228 -4.71 -4.41 -5.11
CA VAL A 228 -3.48 -3.63 -5.14
C VAL A 228 -2.89 -3.53 -3.72
N LYS A 229 -1.63 -3.12 -3.59
CA LYS A 229 -1.00 -2.91 -2.28
C LYS A 229 -1.79 -1.90 -1.46
N LEU A 230 -1.82 -2.10 -0.13
CA LEU A 230 -2.45 -1.15 0.81
C LEU A 230 -1.99 0.28 0.61
N ARG A 231 -0.69 0.44 0.39
CA ARG A 231 -0.09 1.75 0.17
C ARG A 231 -0.69 2.46 -1.04
N ASP A 232 -1.21 1.78 -2.04
CA ASP A 232 -1.75 2.43 -3.25
C ASP A 232 -3.21 2.90 -3.05
N MET A 233 -3.85 2.55 -1.93
CA MET A 233 -5.24 2.90 -1.57
C MET A 233 -5.50 4.38 -1.24
N GLY A 234 -4.76 5.31 -1.86
CA GLY A 234 -5.18 6.71 -1.88
C GLY A 234 -6.53 6.79 -2.58
N ILE A 235 -7.61 6.76 -1.78
CA ILE A 235 -8.99 6.51 -2.20
C ILE A 235 -9.31 7.30 -3.46
N ASP A 236 -9.43 6.60 -4.58
CA ASP A 236 -9.83 7.14 -5.88
C ASP A 236 -11.11 6.46 -6.38
N LYS A 237 -11.84 7.24 -7.17
CA LYS A 237 -13.23 7.14 -7.65
C LYS A 237 -13.60 5.88 -8.43
#